data_AF-X1VIU6-F1
#
_entry.id   AF-X1VIU6-F1
#
_cell.length_a   1.000
_cell.length_b   1.000
_cell.length_c   1.000
_cell.angle_alpha   90.00
_cell.angle_beta   90.00
_cell.angle_gamma   90.00
#
_symmetry.space_group_name_H-M   'P 1'
#
loop_
_entity.id
_entity.type
_entity.pdbx_description
1 polymer ?
#
loop_
_entity_poly.entity_id
_entity_poly.type
_entity_poly.pdbx_seq_one_letter_code
_entity_poly.pdbx_strand_id
1 'polypeptide(L)'
;RWSDRDRFILSKGHACPVWYSCLAMRGYFPMKELKTLRRFESILQGHPDMLKTPGVDITTGSLGQGLSLGVGMALEGKLVKK
;
A
#
# COMPACT_ATOMS: atom_id res chain seq x y z
N ARG A 1 11.25 -6.88 7.46
CA ARG A 1 10.31 -7.05 6.32
C ARG A 1 10.26 -8.53 6.00
N TRP A 2 9.06 -9.13 5.89
CA TRP A 2 8.88 -10.55 5.54
C TRP A 2 9.03 -10.72 4.02
N SER A 3 9.99 -11.54 3.59
CA SER A 3 10.37 -11.73 2.17
C SER A 3 9.33 -12.49 1.37
N ASP A 4 8.65 -13.46 1.98
CA ASP A 4 7.79 -14.44 1.30
C ASP A 4 6.30 -14.13 1.39
N ARG A 5 5.95 -12.95 1.86
CA ARG A 5 4.56 -12.52 1.86
C ARG A 5 4.05 -12.23 0.46
N ASP A 6 2.75 -12.43 0.28
CA ASP A 6 2.02 -11.85 -0.83
C ASP A 6 2.17 -10.32 -0.85
N ARG A 7 2.25 -9.78 -2.06
CA ARG A 7 2.24 -8.34 -2.32
C ARG A 7 0.81 -7.92 -2.61
N PHE A 8 0.39 -6.80 -2.03
CA PHE A 8 -0.92 -6.23 -2.29
C PHE A 8 -0.79 -4.83 -2.87
N ILE A 9 -1.47 -4.59 -3.99
CA ILE A 9 -1.43 -3.32 -4.71
C ILE A 9 -2.84 -2.81 -4.95
N LEU A 10 -3.17 -1.66 -4.35
CA LEU A 10 -4.36 -0.90 -4.72
C LEU A 10 -4.04 0.03 -5.90
N SER A 11 -4.18 -0.48 -7.13
CA SER A 11 -3.93 0.32 -8.35
C SER A 11 -4.87 1.53 -8.46
N LYS A 12 -6.11 1.38 -7.98
CA LYS A 12 -7.07 2.48 -7.79
C LYS A 12 -6.73 3.28 -6.52
N GLY A 13 -5.62 4.02 -6.53
CA GLY A 13 -5.05 4.65 -5.33
C GLY A 13 -6.02 5.60 -4.59
N HIS A 14 -6.94 6.27 -5.28
CA HIS A 14 -7.90 7.17 -4.65
C HIS A 14 -8.93 6.44 -3.75
N ALA A 15 -9.01 5.11 -3.82
CA ALA A 15 -9.79 4.28 -2.90
C ALA A 15 -9.00 3.88 -1.62
N CYS A 16 -7.87 4.53 -1.33
CA CYS A 16 -7.00 4.22 -0.20
C CYS A 16 -7.66 4.19 1.20
N PRO A 17 -8.76 4.89 1.53
CA PRO A 17 -9.36 4.79 2.86
C PRO A 17 -9.81 3.37 3.22
N VAL A 18 -10.26 2.58 2.24
CA VAL A 18 -10.63 1.16 2.45
C VAL A 18 -9.39 0.34 2.82
N TRP A 19 -8.29 0.53 2.07
CA TRP A 19 -7.04 -0.17 2.35
C TRP A 19 -6.45 0.23 3.71
N TYR A 20 -6.44 1.52 4.05
CA TYR A 20 -5.97 1.99 5.35
C TYR A 20 -6.79 1.41 6.50
N SER A 21 -8.11 1.30 6.33
CA SER A 21 -8.98 0.66 7.32
C SER A 21 -8.59 -0.80 7.54
N CYS A 22 -8.36 -1.56 6.46
CA CYS A 22 -7.88 -2.93 6.54
C CYS A 22 -6.50 -3.04 7.22
N LEU A 23 -5.56 -2.15 6.88
CA LEU A 23 -4.21 -2.14 7.49
C LEU A 23 -4.27 -1.87 8.99
N ALA A 24 -5.09 -0.89 9.41
CA ALA A 24 -5.29 -0.57 10.82
C ALA A 24 -5.90 -1.76 11.59
N MET A 25 -6.92 -2.41 11.03
CA MET A 25 -7.54 -3.61 11.61
C MET A 25 -6.58 -4.80 11.69
N ARG A 26 -5.60 -4.88 10.80
CA ARG A 26 -4.54 -5.89 10.81
C ARG A 26 -3.35 -5.52 11.69
N GLY A 27 -3.40 -4.40 12.40
CA GLY A 27 -2.40 -4.00 13.38
C GLY A 27 -1.15 -3.35 12.78
N TYR A 28 -1.18 -2.91 11.51
CA TYR A 28 -0.04 -2.21 10.90
C TYR A 28 0.23 -0.85 11.53
N PHE A 29 -0.81 -0.19 12.05
CA PHE A 29 -0.73 1.05 12.80
C PHE A 29 -1.99 1.22 13.68
N PRO A 30 -1.97 2.09 14.71
CA PRO A 30 -3.12 2.30 15.60
C PRO A 30 -4.38 2.82 14.87
N MET A 31 -5.56 2.32 15.25
CA MET A 31 -6.85 2.75 14.68
C MET A 31 -7.09 4.28 14.74
N LYS A 32 -6.52 4.98 15.73
CA LYS A 32 -6.62 6.44 15.85
C LYS A 32 -6.03 7.20 14.66
N GLU A 33 -5.05 6.62 13.96
CA GLU A 33 -4.44 7.23 12.78
C GLU A 33 -5.44 7.44 11.64
N LEU A 34 -6.50 6.61 11.56
CA LEU A 34 -7.54 6.77 10.54
C LEU A 34 -8.22 8.15 10.58
N LYS A 35 -8.20 8.83 11.73
CA LYS A 35 -8.74 10.19 11.89
C LYS A 35 -7.80 11.29 11.37
N THR A 36 -6.57 10.96 10.99
CA THR A 36 -5.57 11.90 10.47
C THR A 36 -5.46 11.90 8.95
N LEU A 37 -6.31 11.13 8.24
CA LEU A 37 -6.33 11.07 6.78
C LEU A 37 -6.26 12.46 6.14
N ARG A 38 -5.28 12.67 5.25
CA ARG A 38 -5.01 13.91 4.50
C ARG A 38 -4.63 15.13 5.36
N ARG A 39 -4.32 14.94 6.65
CA ARG A 39 -3.74 16.00 7.47
C ARG A 39 -2.24 16.12 7.20
N PHE A 40 -1.70 17.31 7.44
CA PHE A 40 -0.25 17.54 7.43
C PHE A 40 0.44 16.55 8.37
N GLU A 41 1.61 16.05 7.97
CA GLU A 41 2.41 15.05 8.70
C GLU A 41 1.75 13.68 8.96
N SER A 42 0.50 13.48 8.51
CA SER A 42 -0.15 12.18 8.64
C SER A 42 0.61 11.10 7.86
N ILE A 43 0.66 9.89 8.41
CA ILE A 43 1.08 8.71 7.66
C ILE A 43 0.06 8.35 6.55
N LEU A 44 -1.20 8.81 6.65
CA LEU A 44 -2.29 8.47 5.74
C LEU A 44 -2.57 9.62 4.75
N GLN A 45 -1.97 9.50 3.57
CA GLN A 45 -2.10 10.49 2.49
C GLN A 45 -3.34 10.22 1.61
N GLY A 46 -3.69 11.20 0.75
CA GLY A 46 -4.84 11.10 -0.15
C GLY A 46 -4.75 9.99 -1.22
N HIS A 47 -3.56 9.42 -1.39
CA HIS A 47 -3.24 8.21 -2.13
C HIS A 47 -2.21 7.39 -1.33
N PRO A 48 -2.06 6.06 -1.57
CA PRO A 48 -1.09 5.23 -0.86
C PRO A 48 0.33 5.77 -1.05
N ASP A 49 1.09 5.82 0.03
CA ASP A 49 2.49 6.26 0.06
C ASP A 49 3.32 5.16 0.76
N MET A 50 4.20 4.50 0.00
CA MET A 50 5.01 3.38 0.52
C MET A 50 6.09 3.80 1.52
N LEU A 51 6.43 5.09 1.59
CA LEU A 51 7.42 5.61 2.52
C LEU A 51 6.78 6.02 3.85
N LYS A 52 5.49 6.36 3.84
CA LYS A 52 4.75 6.81 5.02
C LYS A 52 3.88 5.75 5.67
N THR A 53 3.13 4.98 4.88
CA THR A 53 2.10 4.07 5.40
C THR A 53 2.65 2.65 5.61
N PRO A 54 2.70 2.13 6.85
CA PRO A 54 3.08 0.74 7.10
C PRO A 54 2.14 -0.24 6.37
N GLY A 55 2.70 -1.20 5.64
CA GLY A 55 1.95 -2.21 4.90
C GLY A 55 1.57 -1.83 3.47
N VAL A 56 1.92 -0.63 3.02
CA VAL A 56 1.81 -0.24 1.60
C VAL A 56 3.07 -0.68 0.85
N ASP A 57 2.90 -1.53 -0.17
CA ASP A 57 4.01 -2.04 -0.99
C ASP A 57 4.56 -1.00 -1.97
N ILE A 58 3.68 -0.17 -2.54
CA ILE A 58 4.04 0.85 -3.53
C ILE A 58 3.15 2.09 -3.37
N THR A 59 3.71 3.24 -3.76
CA THR A 59 2.93 4.45 -3.98
C THR A 59 2.04 4.26 -5.22
N THR A 60 0.75 4.54 -5.11
CA THR A 60 -0.19 4.55 -6.24
C THR A 60 -0.95 5.86 -6.30
N GLY A 61 -1.69 6.11 -7.37
CA GLY A 61 -2.50 7.33 -7.56
C GLY A 61 -2.59 7.72 -9.03
N SER A 62 -1.44 7.76 -9.71
CA SER A 62 -1.37 7.78 -11.17
C SER A 62 -1.94 6.49 -11.72
N LEU A 63 -3.13 6.57 -12.34
CA LEU A 63 -3.84 5.41 -12.86
C LEU A 63 -2.99 4.64 -13.88
N GLY A 64 -3.11 3.31 -13.86
CA GLY A 64 -2.32 2.40 -14.69
C GLY A 64 -1.00 1.96 -14.06
N GLN A 65 -0.29 2.84 -13.34
CA GLN A 65 1.05 2.53 -12.80
C GLN A 65 1.06 1.37 -11.81
N GLY A 66 0.06 1.30 -10.92
CA GLY A 66 -0.03 0.20 -9.96
C GLY A 66 -0.14 -1.18 -10.61
N LEU A 67 -0.84 -1.27 -11.75
CA LEU A 67 -0.93 -2.52 -12.51
C LEU A 67 0.42 -2.88 -13.14
N SER A 68 1.07 -1.93 -13.82
CA SER A 68 2.37 -2.15 -14.45
C SER A 68 3.45 -2.59 -13.44
N LEU A 69 3.50 -1.95 -12.27
CA LEU A 69 4.41 -2.34 -11.19
C LEU A 69 4.07 -3.71 -10.60
N GLY A 70 2.78 -4.05 -10.49
CA GLY A 70 2.33 -5.38 -10.07
C GLY A 70 2.78 -6.49 -11.01
N VAL A 71 2.78 -6.25 -12.32
CA VAL A 71 3.34 -7.19 -13.30
C VAL A 71 4.84 -7.40 -13.06
N GLY A 72 5.58 -6.33 -12.77
CA GLY A 72 7.00 -6.41 -12.42
C GLY A 72 7.26 -7.25 -11.17
N MET A 73 6.44 -7.08 -10.12
CA MET A 73 6.53 -7.91 -8.90
C MET A 73 6.24 -9.39 -9.17
N ALA A 74 5.23 -9.68 -9.98
CA ALA A 74 4.92 -11.06 -10.35
C ALA A 74 6.02 -11.70 -11.20
N LEU A 75 6.63 -10.94 -12.11
CA LEU A 75 7.76 -11.40 -12.91
C LEU A 75 8.98 -11.73 -12.03
N GLU A 76 9.30 -10.88 -11.06
CA GLU A 76 10.35 -11.15 -10.08
C GLU A 76 10.09 -12.44 -9.31
N GLY A 77 8.87 -12.63 -8.80
CA GLY A 77 8.47 -13.86 -8.10
C GLY A 77 8.67 -15.12 -8.95
N LYS A 78 8.41 -15.04 -10.25
CA LYS A 78 8.66 -16.15 -11.20
C LYS A 78 10.15 -16.40 -11.44
N LEU A 79 10.96 -15.34 -11.56
CA LEU A 79 12.38 -15.44 -11.90
C LEU A 79 13.24 -15.93 -10.72
N VAL A 80 12.89 -15.52 -9.50
CA VAL A 80 13.64 -15.89 -8.28
C VAL A 80 13.46 -17.38 -7.93
N LYS A 81 12.64 -18.15 -8.67
CA LYS A 81 12.31 -19.55 -8.39
C LYS A 81 11.97 -19.76 -6.91
N LYS A 82 11.05 -18.96 -6.39
CA LYS A 82 10.36 -19.33 -5.15
C LYS A 82 9.49 -20.57 -5.38
#